data_AF-A0A3M6H4F5-F1
#
_entry.id   AF-A0A3M6H4F5-F1
#
_cell.length_a   1.000
_cell.length_b   1.000
_cell.length_c   1.000
_cell.angle_alpha   90.00
_cell.angle_beta   90.00
_cell.angle_gamma   90.00
#
_symmetry.space_group_name_H-M   'P 1'
#
loop_
_entity.id
_entity.type
_entity.pdbx_description
1 polymer ?
#
loop_
_entity_poly.entity_id
_entity_poly.type
_entity_poly.pdbx_seq_one_letter_code
_entity_poly.pdbx_strand_id
1 'polypeptide(L)'
;MEELVYTSICQNNGLIIFDALGEGEMQTGLRLYEDLLDHSTAIGRAGYCSFHKIKSKQMLIAALRMVHTECRSGVLFPVLHFECHGDPAKGIFLHASNEYVG
;
A
#
# COMPACT_ATOMS: atom_id res chain seq x y z
N MET A 1 40.23 -8.34 -18.26
CA MET A 1 38.99 -9.10 -18.00
C MET A 1 38.01 -8.08 -17.49
N GLU A 2 37.00 -7.71 -18.27
CA GLU A 2 35.91 -6.87 -17.75
C GLU A 2 35.08 -7.73 -16.80
N GLU A 3 34.91 -7.23 -15.58
CA GLU A 3 34.17 -7.91 -14.53
C GLU A 3 32.68 -7.81 -14.85
N LEU A 4 32.00 -8.95 -14.99
CA LEU A 4 30.55 -8.98 -15.21
C LEU A 4 29.84 -8.54 -13.93
N VAL A 5 29.24 -7.35 -13.96
CA VAL A 5 28.44 -6.82 -12.85
C VAL A 5 26.95 -7.04 -13.14
N TYR A 6 26.26 -7.72 -12.22
CA TYR A 6 24.80 -7.81 -12.24
C TYR A 6 24.19 -6.61 -11.53
N THR A 7 23.30 -5.89 -12.22
CA THR A 7 22.57 -4.74 -11.66
C THR A 7 21.07 -5.03 -11.63
N SER A 8 20.45 -4.85 -10.47
CA SER A 8 18.99 -4.90 -10.30
C SER A 8 18.47 -3.51 -9.96
N ILE A 9 17.53 -2.98 -10.74
CA ILE A 9 16.92 -1.66 -10.54
C ILE A 9 15.45 -1.86 -10.16
N CYS A 10 15.06 -1.39 -8.97
CA CYS A 10 13.67 -1.33 -8.57
C CYS A 10 13.04 -0.03 -9.08
N GLN A 11 12.03 -0.13 -9.95
CA GLN A 11 11.34 1.04 -10.50
C GLN A 11 10.20 1.55 -9.62
N ASN A 12 9.94 0.89 -8.48
CA ASN A 12 8.88 1.31 -7.60
C ASN A 12 9.16 2.70 -7.04
N ASN A 13 8.17 3.58 -7.12
CA ASN A 13 8.32 4.98 -6.73
C ASN A 13 7.32 5.44 -5.66
N GLY A 14 6.49 4.53 -5.15
CA GLY A 14 5.62 4.78 -4.01
C GLY A 14 5.24 3.49 -3.26
N LEU A 15 4.86 3.64 -2.00
CA LEU A 15 4.27 2.60 -1.16
C LEU A 15 2.87 3.05 -0.72
N ILE A 16 1.87 2.20 -0.96
CA ILE A 16 0.49 2.50 -0.61
C ILE A 16 -0.02 1.41 0.32
N ILE A 17 -0.34 1.79 1.55
CA ILE A 17 -0.82 0.90 2.60
C ILE A 17 -2.33 1.05 2.71
N PHE A 18 -3.04 -0.07 2.53
CA PHE A 18 -4.48 -0.17 2.77
C PHE A 18 -4.70 -0.99 4.04
N ASP A 19 -5.19 -0.34 5.09
CA ASP A 19 -5.46 -0.99 6.38
C ASP A 19 -6.96 -1.17 6.56
N ALA A 20 -7.37 -2.42 6.67
CA ALA A 20 -8.76 -2.84 6.92
C ALA A 20 -8.91 -3.71 8.17
N LEU A 21 -7.89 -3.75 9.04
CA LEU A 21 -7.91 -4.49 10.31
C LEU A 21 -8.90 -3.88 11.31
N GLY A 22 -9.35 -4.73 12.23
CA GLY A 22 -10.22 -4.34 13.35
C GLY A 22 -9.50 -3.52 14.42
N GLU A 23 -10.28 -2.95 15.33
CA GLU A 23 -9.74 -2.32 16.53
C GLU A 23 -9.06 -3.38 17.41
N GLY A 24 -7.91 -3.05 17.97
CA GLY A 24 -7.13 -3.95 18.83
C GLY A 24 -6.24 -4.95 18.10
N GLU A 25 -6.29 -4.98 16.77
CA GLU A 25 -5.35 -5.78 15.96
C GLU A 25 -4.01 -5.08 15.80
N MET A 26 -2.95 -5.86 15.62
CA MET A 26 -1.59 -5.34 15.50
C MET A 26 -1.43 -4.50 14.22
N GLN A 27 -1.23 -3.19 14.38
CA GLN A 27 -1.13 -2.21 13.29
C GLN A 27 0.30 -2.11 12.71
N THR A 28 0.77 -3.19 12.10
CA THR A 28 2.13 -3.27 11.52
C THR A 28 2.33 -2.33 10.33
N GLY A 29 1.31 -2.10 9.52
CA GLY A 29 1.32 -1.17 8.39
C GLY A 29 1.35 0.29 8.85
N LEU A 30 0.66 0.64 9.95
CA LEU A 30 0.79 1.98 10.54
C LEU A 30 2.23 2.26 10.99
N ARG A 31 2.85 1.31 11.68
CA ARG A 31 4.26 1.43 12.09
C ARG A 31 5.19 1.57 10.88
N LEU A 32 5.00 0.76 9.84
CA LEU A 32 5.76 0.88 8.60
C LEU A 32 5.60 2.26 7.95
N TYR A 33 4.39 2.80 7.93
CA TYR A 33 4.11 4.14 7.43
C TYR A 33 4.88 5.21 8.22
N GLU A 34 4.82 5.13 9.56
CA GLU A 34 5.50 6.08 10.45
C GLU A 34 7.03 6.02 10.26
N ASP A 35 7.62 4.83 10.25
CA ASP A 35 9.06 4.62 10.05
C ASP A 35 9.53 5.20 8.69
N LEU A 36 8.72 5.08 7.64
CA LEU A 36 9.03 5.58 6.30
C LEU A 36 8.74 7.07 6.12
N LEU A 37 7.81 7.64 6.87
CA LEU A 37 7.46 9.06 6.79
C LEU A 37 8.68 9.92 7.16
N ASP A 38 9.34 9.60 8.26
CA ASP A 38 10.54 10.30 8.71
C ASP A 38 11.68 10.16 7.70
N HIS A 39 11.93 8.92 7.24
CA HIS A 39 13.00 8.66 6.29
C HIS A 39 12.77 9.36 4.94
N SER A 40 11.57 9.23 4.38
CA SER A 40 11.22 9.82 3.09
C SER A 40 11.28 11.35 3.12
N THR A 41 10.89 11.97 4.24
CA THR A 41 11.02 13.41 4.47
C THR A 41 12.49 13.82 4.50
N ALA A 42 13.33 13.09 5.24
CA ALA A 42 14.76 13.40 5.37
C ALA A 42 15.52 13.36 4.03
N ILE A 43 15.12 12.50 3.09
CA ILE A 43 15.74 12.38 1.76
C ILE A 43 15.03 13.19 0.66
N GLY A 44 14.08 14.05 1.02
CA GLY A 44 13.36 14.92 0.06
C GLY A 44 12.37 14.17 -0.85
N ARG A 45 11.88 13.00 -0.44
CA ARG A 45 10.87 12.19 -1.14
C ARG A 45 9.54 12.17 -0.39
N ALA A 46 9.10 13.33 0.10
CA ALA A 46 7.82 13.48 0.78
C ALA A 46 6.68 12.90 -0.07
N GLY A 47 5.76 12.17 0.58
CA GLY A 47 4.66 11.49 -0.10
C GLY A 47 5.02 10.14 -0.73
N TYR A 48 6.25 9.63 -0.54
CA TYR A 48 6.62 8.28 -0.99
C TYR A 48 5.72 7.19 -0.41
N CYS A 49 5.35 7.29 0.87
CA CYS A 49 4.44 6.37 1.53
C CYS A 49 3.10 7.05 1.80
N SER A 50 1.99 6.37 1.50
CA SER A 50 0.63 6.80 1.88
C SER A 50 -0.08 5.69 2.65
N PHE A 51 -0.92 6.08 3.59
CA PHE A 51 -1.68 5.18 4.45
C PHE A 51 -3.17 5.48 4.35
N HIS A 52 -3.97 4.46 4.06
CA HIS A 52 -5.41 4.56 3.86
C HIS A 52 -6.13 3.60 4.80
N LYS A 53 -6.83 4.14 5.81
CA LYS A 53 -7.75 3.35 6.63
C LYS A 53 -9.03 3.09 5.84
N ILE A 54 -9.28 1.83 5.51
CA ILE A 54 -10.40 1.38 4.69
C ILE A 54 -11.54 0.93 5.59
N LYS A 55 -12.67 1.64 5.50
CA LYS A 55 -13.84 1.36 6.33
C LYS A 55 -15.01 0.71 5.60
N SER A 56 -14.96 0.67 4.27
CA SER A 56 -16.02 0.08 3.44
C SER A 56 -15.50 -0.34 2.07
N LYS A 57 -16.28 -1.19 1.39
CA LYS A 57 -15.99 -1.62 0.01
C LYS A 57 -15.83 -0.43 -0.93
N GLN A 58 -16.69 0.58 -0.82
CA GLN A 58 -16.65 1.75 -1.70
C GLN A 58 -15.35 2.55 -1.49
N MET A 59 -14.86 2.67 -0.25
CA MET A 59 -13.59 3.33 0.04
C MET A 59 -12.41 2.57 -0.59
N LEU A 60 -12.38 1.25 -0.45
CA LEU A 60 -11.32 0.42 -1.06
C LEU A 60 -11.31 0.58 -2.58
N ILE A 61 -12.47 0.47 -3.22
CA ILE A 61 -12.58 0.60 -4.68
C ILE A 61 -12.21 2.02 -5.13
N ALA A 62 -12.62 3.06 -4.40
CA ALA A 62 -12.23 4.42 -4.73
C ALA A 62 -10.71 4.61 -4.63
N ALA A 63 -10.09 4.11 -3.56
CA ALA A 63 -8.65 4.20 -3.37
C ALA A 63 -7.87 3.46 -4.47
N LEU A 64 -8.26 2.22 -4.78
CA LEU A 64 -7.66 1.45 -5.88
C LEU A 64 -7.85 2.12 -7.25
N ARG A 65 -8.99 2.79 -7.50
CA ARG A 65 -9.21 3.55 -8.74
C ARG A 65 -8.30 4.76 -8.87
N MET A 66 -8.03 5.47 -7.77
CA MET A 66 -7.06 6.58 -7.77
C MET A 66 -5.67 6.06 -8.13
N VAL A 67 -5.21 5.01 -7.43
CA VAL A 67 -3.91 4.37 -7.71
C VAL A 67 -3.81 3.89 -9.15
N HIS A 68 -4.83 3.18 -9.64
CA HIS A 68 -4.87 2.69 -11.02
C HIS A 68 -4.80 3.83 -12.05
N THR A 69 -5.42 4.98 -11.77
CA THR A 69 -5.35 6.14 -12.66
C THR A 69 -3.94 6.70 -12.75
N GLU A 70 -3.22 6.80 -11.63
CA GLU A 70 -1.84 7.27 -11.59
C GLU A 70 -0.85 6.26 -12.20
N CYS A 71 -1.11 4.96 -12.04
CA CYS A 71 -0.35 3.92 -12.73
C CYS A 71 -0.53 4.06 -14.25
N ARG A 72 -1.77 4.28 -14.72
CA ARG A 72 -2.07 4.41 -16.15
C ARG A 72 -1.48 5.66 -16.78
N SER A 73 -1.27 6.73 -16.02
CA SER A 73 -0.57 7.93 -16.50
C SER A 73 0.96 7.76 -16.54
N GLY A 74 1.50 6.67 -16.01
CA GLY A 74 2.95 6.41 -15.94
C GLY A 74 3.65 7.21 -14.84
N VAL A 75 2.90 7.85 -13.94
CA VAL A 75 3.45 8.65 -12.84
C VAL A 75 3.79 7.77 -11.65
N LEU A 76 2.99 6.73 -11.39
CA LEU A 76 3.11 5.89 -10.21
C LEU A 76 3.42 4.43 -10.58
N PHE A 77 4.41 3.86 -9.89
CA PHE A 77 4.80 2.45 -9.93
C PHE A 77 4.78 1.94 -8.48
N PRO A 78 3.60 1.68 -7.90
CA PRO A 78 3.47 1.53 -6.47
C PRO A 78 3.77 0.09 -6.02
N VAL A 79 4.29 -0.05 -4.81
CA VAL A 79 4.11 -1.26 -4.00
C VAL A 79 2.77 -1.10 -3.28
N LEU A 80 1.89 -2.10 -3.41
CA LEU A 80 0.63 -2.14 -2.66
C LEU A 80 0.81 -3.06 -1.46
N HIS A 81 0.55 -2.52 -0.27
CA HIS A 81 0.57 -3.27 0.98
C HIS A 81 -0.85 -3.33 1.52
N PHE A 82 -1.38 -4.55 1.64
CA PHE A 82 -2.70 -4.79 2.22
C PHE A 82 -2.52 -5.33 3.63
N GLU A 83 -3.01 -4.57 4.61
CA GLU A 83 -3.05 -4.97 6.00
C GLU A 83 -4.50 -5.30 6.36
N CYS A 84 -4.84 -6.58 6.23
CA CYS A 84 -6.21 -7.07 6.36
C CYS A 84 -6.23 -8.58 6.56
N HIS A 85 -7.33 -9.10 7.11
CA HIS A 85 -7.67 -10.51 6.96
C HIS A 85 -8.22 -10.80 5.57
N GLY A 86 -8.22 -12.06 5.20
CA GLY A 86 -8.81 -12.51 3.95
C GLY A 86 -9.30 -13.95 4.03
N ASP A 87 -10.18 -14.27 3.11
CA ASP A 87 -10.69 -15.62 2.88
C ASP A 87 -10.41 -16.00 1.42
N PRO A 88 -9.90 -17.22 1.15
CA PRO A 88 -9.55 -17.62 -0.22
C PRO A 88 -10.71 -17.58 -1.23
N ALA A 89 -11.96 -17.76 -0.78
CA ALA A 89 -13.14 -17.76 -1.64
C ALA A 89 -13.84 -16.39 -1.69
N LYS A 90 -13.77 -15.61 -0.62
CA LYS A 90 -14.49 -14.34 -0.50
C LYS A 90 -13.61 -13.10 -0.70
N GLY A 91 -12.29 -13.23 -0.64
CA GLY A 91 -11.33 -12.15 -0.82
C GLY A 91 -11.01 -11.40 0.48
N ILE A 92 -10.78 -10.10 0.36
CA ILE A 92 -10.33 -9.22 1.46
C ILE A 92 -11.48 -8.98 2.43
N PHE A 93 -11.26 -9.17 3.72
CA PHE A 93 -12.22 -8.84 4.77
C PHE A 93 -12.03 -7.41 5.27
N LEU A 94 -13.12 -6.65 5.34
CA LEU A 94 -13.17 -5.28 5.82
C LEU A 94 -13.80 -5.23 7.21
N HIS A 95 -12.98 -5.09 8.24
CA HIS A 95 -13.43 -5.29 9.62
C HIS A 95 -14.45 -4.23 10.08
N ALA A 96 -14.32 -2.99 9.58
CA ALA A 96 -15.21 -1.88 9.94
C ALA A 96 -16.63 -2.01 9.38
N SER A 97 -16.80 -2.59 8.19
CA SER A 97 -18.13 -2.80 7.58
C SER A 97 -18.62 -4.25 7.70
N ASN A 98 -17.79 -5.17 8.19
CA ASN A 98 -18.07 -6.60 8.25
C ASN A 98 -18.43 -7.18 6.87
N GLU A 99 -17.64 -6.80 5.85
CA GLU A 99 -17.87 -7.17 4.45
C GLU A 99 -16.65 -7.86 3.85
N TYR A 100 -16.88 -8.62 2.78
CA TYR A 100 -15.82 -9.17 1.93
C TYR A 100 -15.75 -8.48 0.56
N VAL A 101 -14.54 -8.35 0.03
CA VAL A 101 -14.25 -7.83 -1.31
C VAL A 101 -13.40 -8.85 -2.07
N GLY A 102 -14.02 -9.58 -2.99
CA GLY A 102 -13.41 -10.55 -3.90
C GLY A 102 -14.04 -10.50 -5.28
#